data_AF-A0A524L6M0-F1
#
_entry.id   AF-A0A524L6M0-F1
#
_cell.length_a   1.000
_cell.length_b   1.000
_cell.length_c   1.000
_cell.angle_alpha   90.00
_cell.angle_beta   90.00
_cell.angle_gamma   90.00
#
_symmetry.space_group_name_H-M   'P 1'
#
loop_
_entity.id
_entity.type
_entity.pdbx_description
1 polymer ?
#
loop_
_entity_poly.entity_id
_entity_poly.type
_entity_poly.pdbx_seq_one_letter_code
_entity_poly.pdbx_strand_id
1 'polypeptide(L)'
;MDKYMIDLVYRSFDGKLSEQETARLQQGLTSSAELQNFQAQVSRMRDRVKSLPEPVFSYRFTEKVMQKIISAGQIDTQELFFNTIFRLFKPVAVGALMLILVIAVFNMASIGDISVEAALGVPDISLEDTFDPVISLIAENEL
;
A
#
# COMPACT_ATOMS: atom_id res chain seq x y z
N MET A 1 -4.68 -8.89 50.44
CA MET A 1 -3.35 -9.48 50.18
C MET A 1 -2.26 -8.44 49.92
N ASP A 2 -1.08 -8.64 50.49
CA ASP A 2 0.13 -7.83 50.27
C ASP A 2 0.76 -8.11 48.89
N LYS A 3 1.06 -7.05 48.13
CA LYS A 3 1.66 -7.14 46.80
C LYS A 3 3.04 -7.81 46.82
N TYR A 4 3.82 -7.59 47.88
CA TYR A 4 5.14 -8.19 48.00
C TYR A 4 5.06 -9.72 48.17
N MET A 5 4.09 -10.19 48.94
CA MET A 5 3.85 -11.62 49.13
C MET A 5 3.36 -12.32 47.85
N ILE A 6 2.56 -11.63 47.04
CA ILE A 6 2.13 -12.13 45.72
C ILE A 6 3.34 -12.30 44.79
N ASP A 7 4.23 -11.31 44.74
CA ASP A 7 5.46 -11.37 43.95
C ASP A 7 6.36 -12.55 44.36
N LEU A 8 6.55 -12.75 45.67
CA LEU A 8 7.29 -13.90 46.20
C LEU A 8 6.68 -15.24 45.77
N VAL A 9 5.36 -15.37 45.79
CA VAL A 9 4.67 -16.58 45.30
C VAL A 9 4.98 -16.80 43.83
N TYR A 10 4.84 -15.80 42.97
CA TYR A 10 5.15 -15.95 41.54
C TYR A 10 6.61 -16.34 41.28
N ARG A 11 7.55 -15.61 41.91
CA ARG A 11 8.99 -15.87 41.77
C ARG A 11 9.39 -17.26 42.27
N SER A 12 8.71 -17.79 43.29
CA SER A 12 8.93 -19.16 43.78
C SER A 12 8.66 -20.25 42.73
N PHE A 13 7.82 -19.97 41.73
CA PHE A 13 7.50 -20.93 40.66
C PHE A 13 8.43 -20.84 39.45
N ASP A 14 9.11 -19.71 39.26
CA ASP A 14 9.92 -19.43 38.07
C ASP A 14 11.43 -19.45 38.35
N GLY A 15 11.85 -19.39 39.61
CA GLY A 15 13.26 -19.43 39.97
C GLY A 15 13.53 -19.72 41.45
N LYS A 16 14.81 -19.66 41.84
CA LYS A 16 15.23 -19.83 43.23
C LYS A 16 15.06 -18.52 44.00
N LEU A 17 14.30 -18.56 45.08
CA LEU A 17 14.27 -17.49 46.07
C LEU A 17 15.53 -17.56 46.96
N SER A 18 15.94 -16.43 47.51
CA SER A 18 16.95 -16.44 48.57
C SER A 18 16.41 -17.11 49.85
N GLU A 19 17.31 -17.52 50.75
CA GLU A 19 16.90 -18.14 52.03
C GLU A 19 16.00 -17.22 52.86
N GLN A 20 16.29 -15.92 52.86
CA GLN A 20 15.49 -14.92 53.56
C GLN A 20 14.09 -14.75 52.96
N GLU A 21 13.99 -14.72 51.62
CA GLU A 21 12.72 -14.65 50.91
C GLU A 21 11.88 -15.91 51.11
N THR A 22 12.53 -17.08 51.11
CA THR A 22 11.87 -18.37 51.36
C THR A 22 11.30 -18.43 52.77
N ALA A 23 12.08 -18.01 53.78
CA ALA A 23 11.61 -17.96 55.16
C ALA A 23 10.41 -17.00 55.32
N ARG A 24 10.45 -15.83 54.66
CA ARG A 24 9.33 -14.88 54.66
C ARG A 24 8.09 -15.42 53.96
N LEU A 25 8.25 -16.09 52.81
CA LEU A 25 7.16 -16.72 52.10
C LEU A 25 6.51 -17.82 52.94
N GLN A 26 7.32 -18.68 53.58
CA GLN A 26 6.85 -19.74 54.47
C GLN A 26 6.06 -19.16 55.65
N GLN A 27 6.59 -18.13 56.30
CA GLN A 27 5.92 -17.46 57.41
C GLN A 27 4.58 -16.85 56.97
N GLY A 28 4.55 -16.19 55.81
CA GLY A 28 3.32 -15.61 55.27
C GLY A 28 2.29 -16.67 54.85
N LEU A 29 2.74 -17.82 54.35
CA LEU A 29 1.87 -18.96 54.07
C LEU A 29 1.31 -19.56 55.36
N THR A 30 2.09 -19.71 56.43
CA THR A 30 1.57 -20.21 57.72
C THR A 30 0.58 -19.25 58.36
N SER A 31 0.77 -17.95 58.16
CA SER A 31 -0.03 -16.91 58.82
C SER A 31 -1.32 -16.55 58.09
N SER A 32 -1.46 -16.90 56.80
CA SER A 32 -2.60 -16.49 55.98
C SER A 32 -3.15 -17.62 55.11
N ALA A 33 -4.39 -18.05 55.42
CA ALA A 33 -5.15 -18.98 54.60
C ALA A 33 -5.45 -18.42 53.19
N GLU A 34 -5.58 -17.10 53.05
CA GLU A 34 -5.77 -16.43 51.76
C GLU A 34 -4.55 -16.67 50.84
N LEU A 35 -3.34 -16.56 51.39
CA LEU A 35 -2.10 -16.76 50.64
C LEU A 35 -1.90 -18.23 50.22
N GLN A 36 -2.25 -19.17 51.10
CA GLN A 36 -2.23 -20.60 50.78
C GLN A 36 -3.19 -20.94 49.64
N ASN A 37 -4.41 -20.41 49.69
CA ASN A 37 -5.41 -20.59 48.63
C ASN A 37 -4.92 -20.02 47.30
N PHE A 38 -4.29 -18.86 47.32
CA PHE A 38 -3.68 -18.26 46.13
C PHE A 38 -2.55 -19.12 45.57
N GLN A 39 -1.61 -19.59 46.40
CA GLN A 39 -0.54 -20.48 45.95
C GLN A 39 -1.10 -21.76 45.31
N ALA A 40 -2.12 -22.37 45.93
CA ALA A 40 -2.79 -23.55 45.39
C ALA A 40 -3.53 -23.26 44.08
N GLN A 41 -4.09 -22.06 43.90
CA GLN A 41 -4.71 -21.64 42.65
C GLN A 41 -3.68 -21.49 41.53
N VAL A 42 -2.56 -20.82 41.81
CA VAL A 42 -1.47 -20.63 40.83
C VAL A 42 -0.85 -21.98 40.44
N SER A 43 -0.62 -22.88 41.40
CA SER A 43 -0.13 -24.24 41.10
C SER A 43 -1.07 -24.98 40.17
N ARG A 44 -2.38 -25.03 40.50
CA ARG A 44 -3.39 -25.69 39.66
C ARG A 44 -3.45 -25.11 38.24
N MET A 45 -3.27 -23.80 38.08
CA MET A 45 -3.24 -23.17 36.77
C MET A 45 -2.01 -23.61 35.96
N ARG A 46 -0.83 -23.65 36.58
CA ARG A 46 0.40 -24.14 35.94
C ARG A 46 0.30 -25.60 35.55
N ASP A 47 -0.26 -26.43 36.42
CA ASP A 47 -0.45 -27.86 36.16
C ASP A 47 -1.40 -28.08 34.98
N ARG A 48 -2.48 -27.28 34.88
CA ARG A 48 -3.37 -27.30 33.71
C ARG A 48 -2.61 -26.95 32.43
N VAL A 49 -1.80 -25.89 32.43
CA VAL A 49 -1.01 -25.49 31.26
C VAL A 49 -0.01 -26.58 30.86
N LYS A 50 0.67 -27.20 31.83
CA LYS A 50 1.59 -28.33 31.57
C LYS A 50 0.87 -29.58 31.06
N SER A 51 -0.37 -29.80 31.47
CA SER A 51 -1.17 -30.94 31.02
C SER A 51 -1.78 -30.77 29.63
N LEU A 52 -1.73 -29.55 29.06
CA LEU A 52 -2.13 -29.35 27.69
C LEU A 52 -1.14 -30.09 26.77
N PRO A 53 -1.64 -30.80 25.74
CA PRO A 53 -0.76 -31.40 24.76
C PRO A 53 0.13 -30.32 24.13
N GLU A 54 1.39 -30.65 23.89
CA GLU A 54 2.31 -29.72 23.23
C GLU A 54 1.66 -29.25 21.92
N PRO A 55 1.58 -27.94 21.68
CA PRO A 55 0.96 -27.42 20.47
C PRO A 55 1.78 -27.86 19.27
N VAL A 56 1.24 -28.83 18.52
CA VAL A 56 1.84 -29.28 17.27
C VAL A 56 1.52 -28.26 16.20
N PHE A 57 2.55 -27.72 15.54
CA PHE A 57 2.35 -26.84 14.40
C PHE A 57 1.56 -27.57 13.31
N SER A 58 0.56 -26.90 12.75
CA SER A 58 -0.23 -27.47 11.64
C SER A 58 0.68 -27.85 10.48
N TYR A 59 0.29 -28.86 9.70
CA TYR A 59 0.99 -29.21 8.46
C TYR A 59 1.26 -27.96 7.59
N ARG A 60 2.51 -27.84 7.13
CA ARG A 60 3.02 -26.74 6.31
C ARG A 60 2.96 -25.35 6.96
N PHE A 61 3.12 -25.28 8.28
CA PHE A 61 3.18 -24.00 9.01
C PHE A 61 4.26 -23.08 8.45
N THR A 62 5.47 -23.60 8.21
CA THR A 62 6.60 -22.84 7.69
C THR A 62 6.29 -22.25 6.31
N GLU A 63 5.68 -23.01 5.41
CA GLU A 63 5.29 -22.55 4.09
C GLU A 63 4.23 -21.46 4.17
N LYS A 64 3.25 -21.60 5.07
CA LYS A 64 2.22 -20.57 5.29
C LYS A 64 2.83 -19.26 5.83
N VAL A 65 3.78 -19.36 6.76
CA VAL A 65 4.51 -18.21 7.28
C VAL A 65 5.33 -17.55 6.18
N MET A 66 6.07 -18.33 5.38
CA MET A 66 6.88 -17.77 4.31
C MET A 66 6.05 -17.14 3.20
N GLN A 67 4.94 -17.78 2.82
CA GLN A 67 4.01 -17.21 1.87
C GLN A 67 3.48 -15.86 2.37
N LYS A 68 3.11 -15.77 3.66
CA LYS A 68 2.61 -14.52 4.23
C LYS A 68 3.66 -13.41 4.26
N ILE A 69 4.92 -13.74 4.54
CA ILE A 69 6.04 -12.78 4.51
C ILE A 69 6.30 -12.30 3.08
N ILE A 70 6.34 -13.21 2.11
CA ILE A 70 6.53 -12.88 0.70
C ILE A 70 5.38 -11.99 0.20
N SER A 71 4.13 -12.37 0.49
CA SER A 71 2.95 -11.57 0.09
C SER A 71 2.88 -10.22 0.80
N ALA A 72 3.36 -10.11 2.05
CA ALA A 72 3.43 -8.83 2.75
C ALA A 72 4.52 -7.91 2.18
N GLY A 73 5.61 -8.47 1.67
CA GLY A 73 6.66 -7.73 0.95
C GLY A 73 6.30 -7.37 -0.50
N GLN A 74 5.32 -8.06 -1.09
CA GLN A 74 4.85 -7.89 -2.47
C GLN A 74 3.56 -7.06 -2.60
N ILE A 75 3.15 -6.31 -1.58
CA ILE A 75 2.14 -5.27 -1.78
C ILE A 75 2.82 -4.14 -2.57
N ASP A 76 2.97 -4.38 -3.86
CA ASP A 76 3.50 -3.44 -4.82
C ASP A 76 2.40 -2.41 -5.08
N THR A 77 2.30 -1.47 -4.14
CA THR A 77 1.38 -0.33 -4.20
C THR A 77 1.52 0.43 -5.52
N GLN A 78 2.66 0.34 -6.19
CA GLN A 78 2.88 0.89 -7.52
C GLN A 78 2.05 0.16 -8.58
N GLU A 79 2.04 -1.18 -8.64
CA GLU A 79 1.25 -1.91 -9.64
C GLU A 79 -0.26 -1.64 -9.50
N LEU A 80 -0.78 -1.56 -8.28
CA LEU A 80 -2.19 -1.22 -8.05
C LEU A 80 -2.52 0.23 -8.42
N PHE A 81 -1.60 1.16 -8.16
CA PHE A 81 -1.74 2.56 -8.52
C PHE A 81 -1.68 2.77 -10.04
N PHE A 82 -0.67 2.19 -10.70
CA PHE A 82 -0.52 2.26 -12.16
C PHE A 82 -1.69 1.60 -12.88
N ASN A 83 -2.14 0.42 -12.46
CA ASN A 83 -3.31 -0.23 -13.07
C ASN A 83 -4.59 0.62 -12.93
N THR A 84 -4.74 1.33 -11.82
CA THR A 84 -5.88 2.24 -11.60
C THR A 84 -5.80 3.46 -12.53
N ILE A 85 -4.62 4.08 -12.66
CA ILE A 85 -4.38 5.21 -13.58
C ILE A 85 -4.63 4.81 -15.02
N PHE A 86 -4.07 3.68 -15.47
CA PHE A 86 -4.25 3.21 -16.85
C PHE A 86 -5.72 2.94 -17.20
N ARG A 87 -6.50 2.43 -16.24
CA ARG A 87 -7.94 2.19 -16.43
C ARG A 87 -8.74 3.47 -16.62
N LEU A 88 -8.37 4.54 -15.91
CA LEU A 88 -8.97 5.87 -16.07
C LEU A 88 -8.52 6.57 -17.36
N PHE A 89 -7.29 6.32 -17.79
CA PHE A 89 -6.72 6.94 -18.99
C PHE A 89 -7.32 6.41 -20.30
N LYS A 90 -7.69 5.12 -20.36
CA LYS A 90 -8.22 4.48 -21.58
C LYS A 90 -9.44 5.21 -22.19
N PRO A 91 -10.52 5.52 -21.45
CA PRO A 91 -11.66 6.25 -22.04
C PRO A 91 -11.28 7.69 -22.45
N VAL A 92 -10.38 8.35 -21.71
CA VAL A 92 -9.89 9.70 -22.04
C VAL A 92 -9.10 9.70 -23.34
N ALA A 93 -8.19 8.73 -23.52
CA ALA A 93 -7.40 8.59 -24.74
C ALA A 93 -8.27 8.31 -25.97
N VAL A 94 -9.30 7.46 -25.82
CA VAL A 94 -10.28 7.20 -26.90
C VAL A 94 -11.06 8.48 -27.25
N GLY A 95 -11.49 9.25 -26.25
CA GLY A 95 -12.18 10.53 -26.48
C GLY A 95 -11.28 11.55 -27.20
N ALA A 96 -10.03 11.69 -26.77
CA ALA A 96 -9.05 12.57 -27.40
C ALA A 96 -8.77 12.16 -28.85
N LEU A 97 -8.62 10.87 -29.11
CA LEU A 97 -8.39 10.35 -30.46
C LEU A 97 -9.59 10.61 -31.39
N MET A 98 -10.82 10.43 -30.88
CA MET A 98 -12.03 10.78 -31.62
C MET A 98 -12.10 12.28 -31.93
N LEU A 99 -11.76 13.13 -30.97
CA LEU A 99 -11.73 14.58 -31.18
C LEU A 99 -10.72 14.97 -32.27
N ILE A 100 -9.51 14.41 -32.21
CA ILE A 100 -8.46 14.65 -33.21
C ILE A 100 -8.94 14.20 -34.60
N LEU A 101 -9.59 13.04 -34.71
CA LEU A 101 -10.15 12.57 -35.98
C LEU A 101 -11.23 13.51 -36.53
N VAL A 102 -12.12 14.01 -35.67
CA VAL A 102 -13.16 14.97 -36.09
C VAL A 102 -12.53 16.25 -36.63
N ILE A 103 -11.53 16.79 -35.93
CA ILE A 103 -10.80 17.99 -36.36
C ILE A 103 -10.09 17.74 -37.69
N ALA A 104 -9.39 16.61 -37.83
CA ALA A 104 -8.69 16.25 -39.05
C ALA A 104 -9.63 16.15 -40.26
N VAL A 105 -10.77 15.47 -40.10
CA VAL A 105 -11.78 15.33 -41.16
C VAL A 105 -12.39 16.69 -41.51
N PHE A 106 -12.69 17.53 -40.52
CA PHE A 106 -13.22 18.87 -40.76
C PHE A 106 -12.25 19.75 -41.54
N ASN A 107 -10.96 19.72 -41.18
CA ASN A 107 -9.94 20.49 -41.89
C ASN A 107 -9.76 20.01 -43.33
N MET A 108 -9.70 18.69 -43.56
CA MET A 108 -9.60 18.12 -44.91
C MET A 108 -10.82 18.44 -45.77
N ALA A 109 -12.04 18.38 -45.20
CA ALA A 109 -13.25 18.76 -45.92
C ALA A 109 -13.32 20.24 -46.27
N SER A 110 -12.71 21.10 -45.45
CA SER A 110 -12.68 22.56 -45.65
C SER A 110 -11.64 23.00 -46.68
N ILE A 111 -10.48 22.33 -46.72
CA ILE A 111 -9.37 22.64 -47.64
C ILE A 111 -9.57 21.93 -49.00
N GLY A 112 -10.30 20.81 -49.03
CA GLY A 112 -10.61 20.08 -50.26
C GLY A 112 -9.47 19.20 -50.79
N ASP A 113 -8.37 19.08 -50.04
CA ASP A 113 -7.22 18.23 -50.35
C ASP A 113 -7.02 17.13 -49.29
N ILE A 114 -6.53 15.96 -49.74
CA ILE A 114 -6.24 14.80 -48.90
C ILE A 114 -4.74 14.73 -48.64
N SER A 115 -4.24 15.69 -47.88
CA SER A 115 -2.83 15.78 -47.45
C SER A 115 -2.72 15.80 -45.91
N VAL A 116 -1.55 15.44 -45.38
CA VAL A 116 -1.30 15.43 -43.92
C VAL A 116 -1.31 16.86 -43.38
N GLU A 117 -0.84 17.79 -44.20
CA GLU A 117 -0.82 19.22 -44.01
C GLU A 117 -2.25 19.77 -43.88
N ALA A 118 -3.16 19.35 -44.77
CA ALA A 118 -4.58 19.69 -44.69
C ALA A 118 -5.25 19.09 -43.44
N ALA A 119 -4.92 17.86 -43.06
CA ALA A 119 -5.43 17.25 -41.82
C ALA A 119 -5.02 18.03 -40.56
N LEU A 120 -3.82 18.61 -40.56
CA LEU A 120 -3.30 19.45 -39.48
C LEU A 120 -3.75 20.92 -39.59
N GLY A 121 -4.48 21.30 -40.65
CA GLY A 121 -4.93 22.66 -40.89
C GLY A 121 -3.81 23.65 -41.21
N VAL A 122 -2.70 23.14 -41.77
CA VAL A 122 -1.61 24.00 -42.26
C VAL A 122 -2.07 24.60 -43.59
N PRO A 123 -2.15 25.94 -43.72
CA PRO A 123 -2.55 26.56 -44.98
C PRO A 123 -1.45 26.35 -46.03
N ASP A 124 -1.85 26.03 -47.27
CA ASP A 124 -0.96 26.08 -48.42
C ASP A 124 -0.63 27.55 -48.70
N ILE A 125 0.51 28.01 -48.21
CA ILE A 125 1.01 29.36 -48.51
C ILE A 125 1.58 29.30 -49.93
N SER A 126 0.82 29.73 -50.92
CA SER A 126 1.34 29.91 -52.27
C SER A 126 2.21 31.18 -52.33
N LEU A 127 3.28 31.17 -53.13
CA LEU A 127 4.12 32.36 -53.34
C LEU A 127 3.32 33.54 -53.93
N GLU A 128 2.19 33.25 -54.57
CA GLU A 128 1.28 34.24 -55.16
C GLU A 128 0.49 35.01 -54.09
N ASP A 129 0.15 34.37 -52.96
CA ASP A 129 -0.50 35.02 -51.81
C ASP A 129 0.44 35.95 -51.03
N THR A 130 1.75 35.88 -51.30
CA THR A 130 2.77 36.73 -50.67
C THR A 130 3.09 37.99 -51.50
N PHE A 131 2.60 38.08 -52.74
CA PHE A 131 2.73 39.27 -53.57
C PHE A 131 1.62 40.28 -53.26
N ASP A 132 1.93 41.19 -52.34
CA ASP A 132 1.10 42.36 -52.03
C ASP A 132 0.91 43.22 -53.30
N PRO A 133 -0.33 43.46 -53.79
CA PRO A 133 -0.60 44.28 -54.98
C PRO A 133 -0.13 45.74 -54.84
N VAL A 134 0.30 46.15 -53.65
CA VAL A 134 0.92 47.47 -53.42
C VAL A 134 2.29 47.57 -54.10
N ILE A 135 3.05 46.48 -54.27
CA ILE A 135 4.38 46.53 -54.91
C ILE A 135 4.29 46.67 -56.44
N SER A 136 3.29 46.06 -57.09
CA SER A 136 3.09 46.18 -58.53
C SER A 136 2.66 47.60 -58.94
N LEU A 137 1.86 48.29 -58.12
CA LEU A 137 1.45 49.68 -58.36
C LEU A 137 2.58 50.70 -58.20
N ILE A 138 3.63 50.39 -57.43
CA ILE A 138 4.81 51.27 -57.28
C ILE A 138 5.75 51.10 -58.48
N ALA A 139 5.85 49.88 -59.04
CA ALA A 139 6.71 49.61 -60.19
C ALA A 139 6.19 50.19 -61.53
N GLU A 140 4.88 50.39 -61.67
CA GLU A 140 4.26 50.91 -62.89
C GLU A 140 4.25 52.45 -62.97
N ASN A 141 4.54 53.14 -61.86
CA ASN A 141 4.56 54.61 -61.78
C ASN A 141 5.96 55.24 -61.89
N GLU A 142 7.00 54.43 -62.10
CA GLU A 142 8.41 54.88 -62.25
C GLU A 142 8.98 54.67 -63.66
N LEU A 143 8.13 54.55 -64.69
CA LEU A 143 8.53 54.50 -66.11
C LEU A 143 8.02 55.71 -66.91
#